data_AF-A0AAD6R2B6-F1
#
_entry.id   AF-A0AAD6R2B6-F1
#
_cell.length_a   1.000
_cell.length_b   1.000
_cell.length_c   1.000
_cell.angle_alpha   90.00
_cell.angle_beta   90.00
_cell.angle_gamma   90.00
#
_symmetry.space_group_name_H-M   'P 1'
#
loop_
_entity.id
_entity.type
_entity.pdbx_description
1 polymer ?
#
loop_
_entity_poly.entity_id
_entity_poly.type
_entity_poly.pdbx_seq_one_letter_code
_entity_poly.pdbx_strand_id
1 'polypeptide(L)'
;MFPYGKTINEATGRPSDGLLIIDYIARSADLPLVVPYKNLSASHLSASRGVNFAYSGATALSKEVLAKKNIILDWAKPSLSVQLGWLDDYFKGYCNNVKGDCTEAVSSSLFMINFGTNDYGYAFSQNHNIEEVKKNGLVSDVVEAIKQALKKIIYHGARKVLVFGVALDGCRPISVTMQSANKSATYDRFGCVKDNNDFCNYHNELLQEGLKELREQNPDVQIVYGDLYNAMQSILDNSQSLGFKSLTEACCDVDAENKKKAILYKDKLCGAHGTIVCPKPEEYVFWDNGHCTQKANEQLADWIIQDIFPKFQCNA
;
A
#
# COMPACT_ATOMS: atom_id res chain seq x y z
N MET A 1 6.30 -14.84 8.80
CA MET A 1 7.30 -14.69 9.88
C MET A 1 6.57 -14.14 11.08
N PHE A 2 6.52 -14.87 12.21
CA PHE A 2 5.99 -14.31 13.45
C PHE A 2 6.90 -13.13 13.87
N PRO A 3 6.39 -11.99 14.37
CA PRO A 3 5.04 -11.75 14.90
C PRO A 3 4.02 -11.21 13.89
N TYR A 4 4.32 -11.13 12.59
CA TYR A 4 3.31 -10.80 11.59
C TYR A 4 2.23 -11.88 11.52
N GLY A 5 0.96 -11.47 11.68
CA GLY A 5 -0.18 -12.36 11.84
C GLY A 5 -0.52 -12.77 13.29
N LYS A 6 0.04 -12.07 14.29
CA LYS A 6 -0.25 -12.28 15.73
C LYS A 6 -1.75 -12.31 16.06
N THR A 7 -2.55 -11.38 15.53
CA THR A 7 -3.98 -11.23 15.88
C THR A 7 -4.84 -12.39 15.36
N ILE A 8 -4.41 -13.04 14.29
CA ILE A 8 -5.08 -14.23 13.72
C ILE A 8 -4.36 -15.53 14.06
N ASN A 9 -3.34 -15.48 14.93
CA ASN A 9 -2.53 -16.61 15.37
C ASN A 9 -1.92 -17.44 14.22
N GLU A 10 -1.58 -16.80 13.09
CA GLU A 10 -1.05 -17.48 11.92
C GLU A 10 -0.04 -16.60 11.19
N ALA A 11 1.12 -17.15 10.83
CA ALA A 11 2.13 -16.44 10.05
C ALA A 11 1.70 -16.32 8.57
N THR A 12 0.98 -15.26 8.20
CA THR A 12 0.39 -15.12 6.87
C THR A 12 1.30 -14.52 5.79
N GLY A 13 2.45 -13.95 6.19
CA GLY A 13 3.33 -13.21 5.28
C GLY A 13 2.84 -11.79 4.93
N ARG A 14 1.71 -11.35 5.50
CA ARG A 14 1.21 -9.97 5.41
C ARG A 14 2.03 -9.08 6.34
N PRO A 15 2.43 -7.86 5.94
CA PRO A 15 3.13 -6.93 6.82
C PRO A 15 2.13 -6.24 7.76
N SER A 16 1.49 -7.01 8.64
CA SER A 16 0.57 -6.55 9.69
C SER A 16 0.50 -7.61 10.80
N ASP A 17 -0.11 -7.31 11.95
CA ASP A 17 -0.51 -8.32 12.93
C ASP A 17 -1.64 -9.22 12.44
N GLY A 18 -2.23 -8.95 11.27
CA GLY A 18 -3.19 -9.85 10.64
C GLY A 18 -3.57 -9.45 9.23
N LEU A 19 -4.85 -9.14 9.01
CA LEU A 19 -5.42 -8.85 7.69
C LEU A 19 -5.06 -7.45 7.19
N LEU A 20 -5.00 -7.32 5.86
CA LEU A 20 -4.78 -6.07 5.13
C LEU A 20 -6.10 -5.57 4.51
N ILE A 21 -6.12 -4.31 4.05
CA ILE A 21 -7.28 -3.70 3.36
C ILE A 21 -7.84 -4.59 2.24
N ILE A 22 -6.96 -5.19 1.42
CA ILE A 22 -7.35 -6.06 0.30
C ILE A 22 -8.10 -7.32 0.75
N ASP A 23 -7.86 -7.80 1.97
CA ASP A 23 -8.55 -8.97 2.51
C ASP A 23 -9.99 -8.63 2.92
N TYR A 24 -10.19 -7.45 3.48
CA TYR A 24 -11.52 -6.94 3.81
C TYR A 24 -12.33 -6.61 2.55
N ILE A 25 -11.70 -6.05 1.52
CA ILE A 25 -12.34 -5.84 0.21
C ILE A 25 -12.72 -7.18 -0.44
N ALA A 26 -11.88 -8.21 -0.36
CA ALA A 26 -12.24 -9.52 -0.86
C ALA A 26 -13.44 -10.11 -0.10
N ARG A 27 -13.45 -10.00 1.23
CA ARG A 27 -14.55 -10.48 2.08
C ARG A 27 -15.87 -9.76 1.82
N SER A 28 -15.85 -8.46 1.54
CA SER A 28 -17.08 -7.72 1.22
C SER A 28 -17.70 -8.12 -0.12
N ALA A 29 -16.94 -8.82 -0.96
CA ALA A 29 -17.40 -9.43 -2.21
C ALA A 29 -17.63 -10.95 -2.08
N ASP A 30 -17.73 -11.49 -0.86
CA ASP A 30 -17.88 -12.92 -0.56
C ASP A 30 -16.76 -13.81 -1.16
N LEU A 31 -15.56 -13.24 -1.36
CA LEU A 31 -14.39 -13.96 -1.85
C LEU A 31 -13.50 -14.44 -0.70
N PRO A 32 -12.79 -15.58 -0.88
CA PRO A 32 -11.77 -16.01 0.06
C PRO A 32 -10.59 -15.01 0.09
N LEU A 33 -9.74 -15.13 1.12
CA LEU A 33 -8.52 -14.34 1.22
C LEU A 33 -7.66 -14.47 -0.04
N VAL A 34 -7.14 -13.33 -0.50
CA VAL A 34 -6.27 -13.30 -1.69
C VAL A 34 -4.97 -14.05 -1.43
N VAL A 35 -4.55 -14.83 -2.41
CA VAL A 35 -3.36 -15.69 -2.30
C VAL A 35 -2.17 -15.01 -2.97
N PRO A 36 -1.00 -14.91 -2.33
CA PRO A 36 0.20 -14.37 -2.95
C PRO A 36 0.61 -15.17 -4.19
N TYR A 37 0.85 -14.51 -5.32
CA TYR A 37 1.25 -15.14 -6.59
C TYR A 37 2.53 -16.00 -6.46
N LYS A 38 3.45 -15.61 -5.57
CA LYS A 38 4.70 -16.34 -5.33
C LYS A 38 4.56 -17.53 -4.38
N ASN A 39 3.36 -17.81 -3.88
CA ASN A 39 3.12 -19.02 -3.10
C ASN A 39 2.95 -20.24 -4.03
N LEU A 40 4.06 -20.83 -4.46
CA LEU A 40 4.10 -21.98 -5.38
C LEU A 40 3.34 -23.22 -4.91
N SER A 41 3.01 -23.30 -3.62
CA SER A 41 2.21 -24.40 -3.05
C SER A 41 0.70 -24.23 -3.27
N ALA A 42 0.25 -23.03 -3.64
CA ALA A 42 -1.14 -22.74 -3.87
C ALA A 42 -1.53 -22.92 -5.34
N SER A 43 -2.70 -23.53 -5.59
CA SER A 43 -3.31 -23.49 -6.91
C SER A 43 -3.83 -22.09 -7.21
N HIS A 44 -3.15 -21.34 -8.07
CA HIS A 44 -3.56 -20.00 -8.50
C HIS A 44 -4.61 -20.01 -9.63
N LEU A 45 -4.91 -21.19 -10.19
CA LEU A 45 -5.68 -21.37 -11.43
C LEU A 45 -7.18 -21.58 -11.20
N SER A 46 -7.76 -20.94 -10.18
CA SER A 46 -9.18 -21.07 -9.88
C SER A 46 -9.87 -19.72 -10.05
N ALA A 47 -10.93 -19.69 -10.85
CA ALA A 47 -11.75 -18.49 -11.10
C ALA A 47 -12.43 -17.94 -9.83
N SER A 48 -12.54 -18.74 -8.77
CA SER A 48 -13.25 -18.39 -7.54
C SER A 48 -12.34 -17.80 -6.45
N ARG A 49 -11.12 -17.37 -6.79
CA ARG A 49 -10.18 -16.75 -5.84
C ARG A 49 -9.37 -15.64 -6.49
N GLY A 50 -9.09 -14.58 -5.72
CA GLY A 50 -8.18 -13.52 -6.14
C GLY A 50 -6.70 -13.91 -6.01
N VAL A 51 -5.86 -13.23 -6.79
CA VAL A 51 -4.39 -13.39 -6.77
C VAL A 51 -3.73 -12.07 -6.40
N ASN A 52 -2.78 -12.12 -5.46
CA ASN A 52 -2.05 -10.96 -4.99
C ASN A 52 -0.61 -10.95 -5.53
N PHE A 53 -0.31 -10.01 -6.42
CA PHE A 53 1.02 -9.82 -7.00
C PHE A 53 1.92 -8.87 -6.18
N ALA A 54 1.36 -8.21 -5.17
CA ALA A 54 2.06 -7.22 -4.37
C ALA A 54 3.27 -7.82 -3.63
N TYR A 55 4.32 -7.01 -3.51
CA TYR A 55 5.53 -7.38 -2.80
C TYR A 55 5.95 -6.24 -1.86
N SER A 56 6.26 -6.56 -0.60
CA SER A 56 6.66 -5.56 0.41
C SER A 56 7.95 -4.82 -0.01
N GLY A 57 7.92 -3.50 0.06
CA GLY A 57 9.02 -2.62 -0.37
C GLY A 57 9.14 -2.44 -1.89
N ALA A 58 8.18 -2.92 -2.68
CA ALA A 58 8.17 -2.69 -4.12
C ALA A 58 7.97 -1.21 -4.46
N THR A 59 8.71 -0.75 -5.45
CA THR A 59 8.63 0.60 -6.02
C THR A 59 7.85 0.61 -7.33
N ALA A 60 7.22 1.73 -7.67
CA ALA A 60 6.63 1.93 -8.99
C ALA A 60 7.73 1.90 -10.07
N LEU A 61 8.84 2.59 -9.78
CA LEU A 61 9.98 2.70 -10.68
C LEU A 61 10.96 1.53 -10.49
N SER A 62 11.68 1.19 -11.55
CA SER A 62 12.74 0.17 -11.44
C SER A 62 13.96 0.72 -10.70
N LYS A 63 14.81 -0.19 -10.21
CA LYS A 63 16.08 0.17 -9.57
C LYS A 63 16.94 1.07 -10.46
N GLU A 64 16.96 0.81 -11.77
CA GLU A 64 17.76 1.55 -12.74
C GLU A 64 17.24 2.97 -12.93
N VAL A 65 15.91 3.17 -12.92
CA VAL A 65 15.30 4.50 -13.00
C VAL A 65 15.58 5.30 -11.73
N LEU A 66 15.43 4.68 -10.56
CA LEU A 66 15.72 5.32 -9.27
C LEU A 66 17.21 5.68 -9.14
N ALA A 67 18.12 4.82 -9.60
CA ALA A 67 19.55 5.09 -9.59
C ALA A 67 19.93 6.34 -10.41
N LYS A 68 19.24 6.60 -11.53
CA LYS A 68 19.42 7.84 -12.33
C LYS A 68 19.01 9.11 -11.58
N LYS A 69 18.22 8.98 -10.51
CA LYS A 69 17.83 10.07 -9.60
C LYS A 69 18.64 10.06 -8.30
N ASN A 70 19.76 9.34 -8.26
CA ASN A 70 20.61 9.16 -7.07
C ASN A 70 19.87 8.53 -5.88
N ILE A 71 18.92 7.63 -6.15
CA ILE A 71 18.19 6.85 -5.13
C ILE A 71 18.62 5.39 -5.27
N ILE A 72 19.29 4.87 -4.25
CA ILE A 72 19.89 3.54 -4.27
C ILE A 72 18.94 2.54 -3.61
N LEU A 73 18.66 1.42 -4.29
CA LEU A 73 18.00 0.26 -3.69
C LEU A 73 19.03 -0.82 -3.36
N ASP A 74 19.22 -1.09 -2.07
CA ASP A 74 20.18 -2.08 -1.56
C ASP A 74 19.93 -3.47 -2.17
N TRP A 75 18.66 -3.85 -2.36
CA TRP A 75 18.26 -5.08 -3.05
C TRP A 75 17.20 -4.81 -4.11
N ALA A 76 17.23 -5.59 -5.19
CA ALA A 76 16.22 -5.53 -6.25
C ALA A 76 14.89 -6.08 -5.71
N LYS A 77 14.06 -5.20 -5.16
CA LYS A 77 12.66 -5.52 -4.86
C LYS A 77 11.90 -5.61 -6.18
N PRO A 78 10.97 -6.57 -6.35
CA PRO A 78 10.13 -6.68 -7.54
C PRO A 78 9.29 -5.41 -7.75
N SER A 79 9.76 -4.50 -8.61
CA SER A 79 9.06 -3.26 -8.96
C SER A 79 7.72 -3.55 -9.63
N LEU A 80 6.88 -2.51 -9.79
CA LEU A 80 5.60 -2.61 -10.50
C LEU A 80 5.75 -3.31 -11.86
N SER A 81 6.78 -2.97 -12.63
CA SER A 81 7.06 -3.63 -13.91
C SER A 81 7.31 -5.15 -13.79
N VAL A 82 8.01 -5.60 -12.74
CA VAL A 82 8.23 -7.03 -12.48
C VAL A 82 6.94 -7.73 -12.08
N GLN A 83 6.11 -7.08 -11.25
CA GLN A 83 4.80 -7.61 -10.86
C GLN A 83 3.82 -7.68 -12.03
N LEU A 84 3.90 -6.73 -12.98
CA LEU A 84 3.16 -6.82 -14.25
C LEU A 84 3.65 -7.96 -15.14
N GLY A 85 4.95 -8.29 -15.11
CA GLY A 85 5.46 -9.49 -15.79
C GLY A 85 4.90 -10.78 -15.17
N TRP A 86 4.77 -10.81 -13.85
CA TRP A 86 4.10 -11.92 -13.16
C TRP A 86 2.61 -12.03 -13.53
N LEU A 87 1.93 -10.90 -13.69
CA LEU A 87 0.55 -10.87 -14.18
C LEU A 87 0.45 -11.42 -15.61
N ASP A 88 1.38 -11.07 -16.50
CA ASP A 88 1.42 -11.63 -17.87
C ASP A 88 1.56 -13.15 -17.83
N ASP A 89 2.50 -13.65 -17.03
CA ASP A 89 2.73 -15.10 -16.89
C ASP A 89 1.51 -15.80 -16.29
N TYR A 90 0.85 -15.15 -15.32
CA TYR A 90 -0.40 -15.62 -14.76
C TYR A 90 -1.49 -15.72 -15.84
N PHE A 91 -1.71 -14.68 -16.64
CA PHE A 91 -2.75 -14.73 -17.68
C PHE A 91 -2.43 -15.72 -18.79
N LYS A 92 -1.15 -15.86 -19.19
CA LYS A 92 -0.75 -16.92 -20.12
C LYS A 92 -1.10 -18.30 -19.55
N GLY A 93 -0.78 -18.56 -18.29
CA GLY A 93 -1.09 -19.84 -17.64
C GLY A 93 -2.60 -20.06 -17.41
N TYR A 94 -3.30 -19.03 -16.94
CA TYR A 94 -4.72 -19.08 -16.61
C TYR A 94 -5.58 -19.22 -17.87
N CYS A 95 -5.41 -18.33 -18.86
CA CYS A 95 -6.19 -18.38 -20.09
C CYS A 95 -5.95 -19.65 -20.93
N ASN A 96 -4.77 -20.27 -20.82
CA ASN A 96 -4.49 -21.52 -21.53
C ASN A 96 -5.11 -22.76 -20.86
N ASN A 97 -5.43 -22.70 -19.56
CA ASN A 97 -5.84 -23.87 -18.78
C ASN A 97 -7.30 -23.85 -18.32
N VAL A 98 -7.98 -22.70 -18.34
CA VAL A 98 -9.37 -22.58 -17.89
C VAL A 98 -10.32 -23.08 -18.98
N LYS A 99 -11.18 -24.04 -18.61
CA LYS A 99 -12.35 -24.42 -19.42
C LYS A 99 -13.44 -23.35 -19.25
N GLY A 100 -13.29 -22.22 -19.95
CA GLY A 100 -14.20 -21.07 -19.86
C GLY A 100 -13.65 -19.85 -20.61
N ASP A 101 -14.42 -18.75 -20.63
CA ASP A 101 -13.97 -17.51 -21.27
C ASP A 101 -13.04 -16.73 -20.32
N CYS A 102 -11.73 -16.76 -20.60
CA CYS A 102 -10.75 -15.97 -19.85
C CYS A 102 -11.11 -14.47 -19.85
N THR A 103 -11.73 -13.99 -20.93
CA THR A 103 -12.15 -12.59 -21.11
C THR A 103 -13.24 -12.22 -20.10
N GLU A 104 -14.21 -13.11 -19.86
CA GLU A 104 -15.26 -12.90 -18.87
C GLU A 104 -14.69 -12.86 -17.46
N ALA A 105 -13.77 -13.79 -17.13
CA ALA A 105 -13.12 -13.80 -15.82
C ALA A 105 -12.31 -12.51 -15.56
N VAL A 106 -11.57 -12.02 -16.56
CA VAL A 106 -10.79 -10.80 -16.44
C VAL A 106 -11.68 -9.56 -16.37
N SER A 107 -12.71 -9.45 -17.21
CA SER A 107 -13.60 -8.28 -17.24
C SER A 107 -14.49 -8.18 -15.99
N SER A 108 -14.87 -9.30 -15.38
CA SER A 108 -15.65 -9.32 -14.14
C SER A 108 -14.81 -9.06 -12.87
N SER A 109 -13.49 -9.22 -12.95
CA SER A 109 -12.56 -9.03 -11.82
C SER A 109 -12.34 -7.56 -11.45
N LEU A 110 -12.07 -7.31 -10.16
CA LEU A 110 -11.58 -6.02 -9.66
C LEU A 110 -10.05 -6.03 -9.60
N PHE A 111 -9.41 -5.10 -10.31
CA PHE A 111 -7.97 -4.87 -10.24
C PHE A 111 -7.66 -3.78 -9.24
N MET A 112 -6.71 -4.02 -8.33
CA MET A 112 -6.29 -3.06 -7.31
C MET A 112 -4.82 -2.71 -7.47
N ILE A 113 -4.50 -1.41 -7.47
CA ILE A 113 -3.12 -0.91 -7.60
C ILE A 113 -2.82 0.09 -6.47
N ASN A 114 -1.69 -0.08 -5.80
CA ASN A 114 -1.17 0.84 -4.78
C ASN A 114 0.36 0.91 -4.87
N PHE A 115 0.90 2.06 -5.29
CA PHE A 115 2.34 2.29 -5.45
C PHE A 115 2.69 3.76 -5.19
N GLY A 116 3.98 4.04 -4.97
CA GLY A 116 4.54 5.38 -4.80
C GLY A 116 5.16 5.61 -3.42
N THR A 117 4.52 5.15 -2.34
CA THR A 117 5.01 5.32 -0.96
C THR A 117 6.45 4.87 -0.77
N ASN A 118 6.85 3.75 -1.38
CA ASN A 118 8.21 3.23 -1.25
C ASN A 118 9.22 4.05 -2.07
N ASP A 119 8.88 4.49 -3.28
CA ASP A 119 9.73 5.33 -4.13
C ASP A 119 10.17 6.60 -3.37
N TYR A 120 9.22 7.24 -2.70
CA TYR A 120 9.47 8.44 -1.88
C TYR A 120 10.17 8.11 -0.57
N GLY A 121 9.76 7.03 0.11
CA GLY A 121 10.40 6.58 1.34
C GLY A 121 11.88 6.29 1.16
N TYR A 122 12.28 5.65 0.06
CA TYR A 122 13.69 5.43 -0.26
C TYR A 122 14.44 6.74 -0.51
N ALA A 123 13.85 7.69 -1.24
CA ALA A 123 14.45 9.01 -1.46
C ALA A 123 14.69 9.76 -0.12
N PHE A 124 13.65 9.85 0.72
CA PHE A 124 13.72 10.54 2.01
C PHE A 124 14.70 9.88 2.98
N SER A 125 14.77 8.54 3.00
CA SER A 125 15.74 7.81 3.82
C SER A 125 17.20 8.07 3.43
N GLN A 126 17.43 8.57 2.21
CA GLN A 126 18.74 8.92 1.66
C GLN A 126 19.00 10.43 1.66
N ASN A 127 18.27 11.17 2.50
CA ASN A 127 18.38 12.62 2.70
C ASN A 127 18.03 13.48 1.48
N HIS A 128 17.30 12.94 0.50
CA HIS A 128 16.66 13.79 -0.51
C HIS A 128 15.52 14.55 0.16
N ASN A 129 15.46 15.88 -0.01
CA ASN A 129 14.36 16.66 0.55
C ASN A 129 13.15 16.71 -0.40
N ILE A 130 12.00 17.17 0.10
CA ILE A 130 10.73 17.23 -0.65
C ILE A 130 10.88 18.05 -1.94
N GLU A 131 11.57 19.19 -1.90
CA GLU A 131 11.71 20.06 -3.08
C GLU A 131 12.63 19.44 -4.14
N GLU A 132 13.68 18.73 -3.74
CA GLU A 132 14.51 17.93 -4.66
C GLU A 132 13.69 16.83 -5.34
N VAL A 133 12.88 16.10 -4.58
CA VAL A 133 12.01 15.03 -5.08
C VAL A 133 10.94 15.56 -6.05
N LYS A 134 10.37 16.73 -5.77
CA LYS A 134 9.45 17.40 -6.72
C LYS A 134 10.19 17.84 -7.98
N LYS A 135 11.30 18.56 -7.83
CA LYS A 135 12.05 19.15 -8.94
C LYS A 135 12.68 18.13 -9.87
N ASN A 136 13.11 16.97 -9.35
CA ASN A 136 13.71 15.92 -10.16
C ASN A 136 12.68 15.06 -10.91
N GLY A 137 11.38 15.35 -10.78
CA GLY A 137 10.30 14.67 -11.50
C GLY A 137 9.96 13.27 -10.98
N LEU A 138 10.44 12.87 -9.80
CA LEU A 138 10.16 11.53 -9.26
C LEU A 138 8.65 11.29 -9.10
N VAL A 139 7.88 12.28 -8.66
CA VAL A 139 6.44 12.14 -8.49
C VAL A 139 5.73 11.91 -9.83
N SER A 140 6.06 12.70 -10.85
CA SER A 140 5.52 12.54 -12.20
C SER A 140 5.88 11.18 -12.80
N ASP A 141 7.11 10.70 -12.63
CA ASP A 141 7.54 9.40 -13.14
C ASP A 141 6.79 8.24 -12.47
N VAL A 142 6.55 8.33 -11.16
CA VAL A 142 5.75 7.34 -10.41
C VAL A 142 4.31 7.31 -10.93
N VAL A 143 3.68 8.47 -11.09
CA VAL A 143 2.30 8.57 -11.62
C VAL A 143 2.23 8.01 -13.04
N GLU A 144 3.21 8.32 -13.89
CA GLU A 144 3.26 7.78 -15.26
C GLU A 144 3.46 6.25 -15.25
N ALA A 145 4.30 5.70 -14.36
CA ALA A 145 4.44 4.25 -14.22
C ALA A 145 3.11 3.58 -13.81
N ILE A 146 2.34 4.20 -12.92
CA ILE A 146 0.98 3.73 -12.57
C ILE A 146 0.06 3.81 -13.79
N LYS A 147 0.06 4.92 -14.54
CA LYS A 147 -0.75 5.06 -15.76
C LYS A 147 -0.43 3.99 -16.81
N GLN A 148 0.84 3.67 -17.00
CA GLN A 148 1.28 2.62 -17.93
C GLN A 148 0.86 1.22 -17.45
N ALA A 149 0.90 0.96 -16.14
CA ALA A 149 0.34 -0.27 -15.57
C ALA A 149 -1.17 -0.39 -15.83
N LEU A 150 -1.92 0.70 -15.66
CA LEU A 150 -3.35 0.76 -15.94
C LEU A 150 -3.66 0.47 -17.41
N LYS A 151 -2.96 1.12 -18.35
CA LYS A 151 -3.09 0.83 -19.78
C LYS A 151 -2.84 -0.64 -20.09
N LYS A 152 -1.86 -1.25 -19.44
CA LYS A 152 -1.54 -2.67 -19.62
C LYS A 152 -2.64 -3.58 -19.12
N ILE A 153 -3.16 -3.39 -17.91
CA ILE A 153 -4.25 -4.26 -17.40
C ILE A 153 -5.56 -4.06 -18.17
N ILE A 154 -5.83 -2.84 -18.66
CA ILE A 154 -6.97 -2.54 -19.53
C ILE A 154 -6.82 -3.27 -20.86
N TYR A 155 -5.61 -3.25 -21.45
CA TYR A 155 -5.29 -4.03 -22.64
C TYR A 155 -5.51 -5.54 -22.44
N HIS A 156 -5.25 -6.06 -21.23
CA HIS A 156 -5.56 -7.44 -20.87
C HIS A 156 -7.05 -7.72 -20.62
N GLY A 157 -7.92 -6.71 -20.67
CA GLY A 157 -9.37 -6.87 -20.54
C GLY A 157 -9.96 -6.37 -19.22
N ALA A 158 -9.18 -5.75 -18.34
CA ALA A 158 -9.70 -5.20 -17.09
C ALA A 158 -10.83 -4.18 -17.37
N ARG A 159 -11.93 -4.26 -16.60
CA ARG A 159 -13.05 -3.31 -16.69
C ARG A 159 -13.37 -2.60 -15.39
N LYS A 160 -12.93 -3.14 -14.25
CA LYS A 160 -13.05 -2.52 -12.93
C LYS A 160 -11.67 -2.37 -12.32
N VAL A 161 -11.26 -1.13 -12.07
CA VAL A 161 -9.94 -0.82 -11.53
C VAL A 161 -10.06 0.15 -10.36
N LEU A 162 -9.50 -0.23 -9.23
CA LEU A 162 -9.34 0.61 -8.05
C LEU A 162 -7.87 1.01 -7.91
N VAL A 163 -7.61 2.31 -7.90
CA VAL A 163 -6.27 2.87 -7.79
C VAL A 163 -6.18 3.67 -6.50
N PHE A 164 -5.41 3.16 -5.55
CA PHE A 164 -5.22 3.81 -4.27
C PHE A 164 -4.24 4.99 -4.39
N GLY A 165 -4.61 6.11 -3.79
CA GLY A 165 -3.66 7.17 -3.47
C GLY A 165 -2.74 6.79 -2.31
N VAL A 166 -1.77 7.64 -2.05
CA VAL A 166 -0.89 7.52 -0.88
C VAL A 166 -1.62 8.06 0.35
N ALA A 167 -1.63 7.29 1.43
CA ALA A 167 -2.20 7.69 2.72
C ALA A 167 -1.37 8.80 3.41
N LEU A 168 -1.74 9.19 4.63
CA LEU A 168 -1.00 10.15 5.47
C LEU A 168 0.38 9.60 5.89
N ASP A 169 1.38 9.78 5.03
CA ASP A 169 2.73 9.23 5.23
C ASP A 169 3.48 9.87 6.40
N GLY A 170 3.18 11.13 6.69
CA GLY A 170 3.76 11.87 7.82
C GLY A 170 3.37 11.31 9.19
N CYS A 171 2.30 10.51 9.24
CA CYS A 171 1.88 9.82 10.47
C CYS A 171 2.64 8.52 10.73
N ARG A 172 3.33 7.97 9.73
CA ARG A 172 4.05 6.70 9.92
C ARG A 172 5.16 6.87 10.98
N PRO A 173 5.37 5.89 11.86
CA PRO A 173 6.39 5.98 12.90
C PRO A 173 7.80 6.24 12.32
N ILE A 174 8.11 5.69 11.14
CA ILE A 174 9.38 5.98 10.45
C ILE A 174 9.51 7.45 10.05
N SER A 175 8.46 8.08 9.53
CA SER A 175 8.47 9.48 9.10
C SER A 175 8.65 10.41 10.31
N VAL A 176 7.92 10.13 11.39
CA VAL A 176 8.05 10.87 12.66
C VAL A 176 9.45 10.71 13.25
N THR A 177 10.02 9.50 13.20
CA THR A 177 11.36 9.23 13.74
C THR A 177 12.45 9.89 12.89
N MET A 178 12.36 9.87 11.56
CA MET A 178 13.31 10.56 10.68
C MET A 178 13.34 12.07 10.94
N GLN A 179 12.19 12.66 11.28
CA GLN A 179 12.06 14.10 11.48
C GLN A 179 12.24 14.53 12.94
N SER A 180 12.41 13.61 13.90
CA SER A 180 12.48 13.96 15.32
C SER A 180 13.71 14.80 15.69
N ALA A 181 14.79 14.70 14.92
CA ALA A 181 16.00 15.52 15.11
C ALA A 181 15.95 16.85 14.32
N ASN A 182 14.99 17.01 13.42
CA ASN A 182 14.86 18.19 12.58
C ASN A 182 14.08 19.29 13.32
N LYS A 183 14.77 20.33 13.77
CA LYS A 183 14.18 21.44 14.54
C LYS A 183 13.18 22.29 13.76
N SER A 184 13.20 22.23 12.43
CA SER A 184 12.24 22.95 11.58
C SER A 184 11.03 22.10 11.18
N ALA A 185 11.00 20.81 11.56
CA ALA A 185 9.87 19.95 11.24
C ALA A 185 8.61 20.46 11.95
N THR A 186 7.51 20.54 11.21
CA THR A 186 6.19 20.89 11.74
C THR A 186 5.33 19.65 11.88
N TYR A 187 4.56 19.62 12.97
CA TYR A 187 3.67 18.51 13.29
C TYR A 187 2.25 19.01 13.44
N ASP A 188 1.27 18.24 12.96
CA ASP A 188 -0.13 18.54 13.17
C ASP A 188 -0.62 18.15 14.59
N ARG A 189 -1.92 18.33 14.84
CA ARG A 189 -2.53 18.01 16.16
C ARG A 189 -2.47 16.53 16.54
N PHE A 190 -2.19 15.64 15.59
CA PHE A 190 -2.07 14.20 15.80
C PHE A 190 -0.61 13.75 15.93
N GLY A 191 0.34 14.68 15.80
CA GLY A 191 1.77 14.39 15.85
C GLY A 191 2.32 13.85 14.52
N CYS A 192 1.59 14.01 13.41
CA CYS A 192 2.08 13.64 12.09
C CYS A 192 2.92 14.77 11.48
N VAL A 193 3.95 14.43 10.70
CA VAL A 193 4.79 15.42 10.01
C VAL A 193 4.00 16.08 8.87
N LYS A 194 3.76 17.39 8.98
CA LYS A 194 2.86 18.11 8.05
C LYS A 194 3.40 18.12 6.62
N ASP A 195 4.67 18.44 6.43
CA ASP A 195 5.26 18.54 5.07
C ASP A 195 5.21 17.21 4.32
N ASN A 196 5.34 16.08 5.02
CA ASN A 196 5.17 14.75 4.44
C ASN A 196 3.72 14.51 4.00
N ASN A 197 2.73 14.91 4.81
CA ASN A 197 1.32 14.79 4.45
C ASN A 197 0.94 15.73 3.29
N ASP A 198 1.48 16.95 3.25
CA ASP A 198 1.30 17.89 2.13
C ASP A 198 1.91 17.32 0.84
N PHE A 199 3.05 16.61 0.94
CA PHE A 199 3.65 15.90 -0.19
C PHE A 199 2.79 14.72 -0.69
N CYS A 200 2.11 13.99 0.20
CA CYS A 200 1.15 12.96 -0.19
C CYS A 200 -0.02 13.54 -0.99
N ASN A 201 -0.55 14.69 -0.58
CA ASN A 201 -1.59 15.39 -1.34
C ASN A 201 -1.10 15.79 -2.73
N TYR A 202 0.12 16.33 -2.83
CA TYR A 202 0.72 16.65 -4.13
C TYR A 202 0.81 15.42 -5.07
N HIS A 203 1.21 14.25 -4.56
CA HIS A 203 1.14 13.01 -5.35
C HIS A 203 -0.30 12.67 -5.75
N ASN A 204 -1.23 12.73 -4.79
CA ASN A 204 -2.62 12.34 -5.00
C ASN A 204 -3.35 13.24 -6.01
N GLU A 205 -3.03 14.53 -6.06
CA GLU A 205 -3.53 15.47 -7.07
C GLU A 205 -3.08 15.05 -8.47
N LEU A 206 -1.78 14.85 -8.67
CA LEU A 206 -1.23 14.40 -9.97
C LEU A 206 -1.75 13.02 -10.38
N LEU A 207 -1.91 12.10 -9.42
CA LEU A 207 -2.49 10.80 -9.69
C LEU A 207 -3.93 10.95 -10.19
N GLN A 208 -4.76 11.74 -9.51
CA GLN A 208 -6.16 11.95 -9.90
C GLN A 208 -6.29 12.61 -11.29
N GLU A 209 -5.42 13.56 -11.62
CA GLU A 209 -5.33 14.13 -12.97
C GLU A 209 -5.02 13.04 -14.01
N GLY A 210 -4.01 12.20 -13.74
CA GLY A 210 -3.65 11.08 -14.60
C GLY A 210 -4.77 10.04 -14.75
N LEU A 211 -5.54 9.78 -13.70
CA LEU A 211 -6.70 8.89 -13.76
C LEU A 211 -7.86 9.52 -14.55
N LYS A 212 -8.04 10.84 -14.49
CA LYS A 212 -9.03 11.54 -15.31
C LYS A 212 -8.73 11.36 -16.80
N GLU A 213 -7.49 11.59 -17.22
CA GLU A 213 -7.05 11.35 -18.61
C GLU A 213 -7.33 9.91 -19.06
N LEU A 214 -7.05 8.92 -18.20
CA LEU A 214 -7.29 7.52 -18.52
C LEU A 214 -8.77 7.19 -18.66
N ARG A 215 -9.65 7.79 -17.85
CA ARG A 215 -11.10 7.62 -17.99
C ARG A 215 -11.60 8.19 -19.32
N GLU A 216 -11.10 9.35 -19.73
CA GLU A 216 -11.45 9.97 -21.02
C GLU A 216 -11.01 9.08 -22.20
N GLN A 217 -9.88 8.39 -22.08
CA GLN A 217 -9.36 7.47 -23.09
C GLN A 217 -10.04 6.09 -23.10
N ASN A 218 -10.69 5.69 -22.00
CA ASN A 218 -11.25 4.35 -21.81
C ASN A 218 -12.66 4.43 -21.18
N PRO A 219 -13.66 4.95 -21.92
CA PRO A 219 -15.00 5.21 -21.37
C PRO A 219 -15.77 3.95 -20.96
N ASP A 220 -15.34 2.77 -21.42
CA ASP A 220 -15.91 1.47 -21.04
C ASP A 220 -15.28 0.86 -19.78
N VAL A 221 -14.29 1.52 -19.17
CA VAL A 221 -13.58 1.05 -17.98
C VAL A 221 -13.94 1.90 -16.76
N GLN A 222 -14.40 1.26 -15.70
CA GLN A 222 -14.59 1.90 -14.39
C GLN A 222 -13.25 2.01 -13.67
N ILE A 223 -12.60 3.17 -13.79
CA ILE A 223 -11.38 3.51 -13.06
C ILE A 223 -11.75 4.35 -11.83
N VAL A 224 -11.61 3.82 -10.62
CA VAL A 224 -11.99 4.47 -9.37
C VAL A 224 -10.75 4.83 -8.55
N TYR A 225 -10.74 6.04 -7.98
CA TYR A 225 -9.71 6.47 -7.04
C TYR A 225 -10.10 6.03 -5.63
N GLY A 226 -9.19 5.32 -4.95
CA GLY A 226 -9.32 4.92 -3.55
C GLY A 226 -8.59 5.90 -2.65
N ASP A 227 -9.34 6.72 -1.91
CA ASP A 227 -8.82 7.83 -1.13
C ASP A 227 -8.32 7.38 0.25
N LEU A 228 -7.14 6.73 0.28
CA LEU A 228 -6.51 6.33 1.54
C LEU A 228 -6.07 7.50 2.41
N TYR A 229 -5.90 8.68 1.83
CA TYR A 229 -5.55 9.89 2.58
C TYR A 229 -6.69 10.25 3.53
N ASN A 230 -7.90 10.43 2.99
CA ASN A 230 -9.07 10.77 3.79
C ASN A 230 -9.56 9.58 4.65
N ALA A 231 -9.37 8.34 4.20
CA ALA A 231 -9.62 7.16 5.05
C ALA A 231 -8.75 7.19 6.32
N MET A 232 -7.45 7.47 6.19
CA MET A 232 -6.56 7.60 7.35
C MET A 232 -6.91 8.83 8.19
N GLN A 233 -7.24 9.96 7.56
CA GLN A 233 -7.68 11.17 8.27
C GLN A 233 -8.90 10.88 9.14
N SER A 234 -9.87 10.11 8.63
CA SER A 234 -11.06 9.67 9.39
C SER A 234 -10.69 8.85 10.63
N ILE A 235 -9.69 7.96 10.55
CA ILE A 235 -9.19 7.21 11.71
C ILE A 235 -8.59 8.15 12.75
N LEU A 236 -7.80 9.14 12.34
CA LEU A 236 -7.18 10.09 13.27
C LEU A 236 -8.23 10.94 13.98
N ASP A 237 -9.17 11.49 13.21
CA ASP A 237 -10.26 12.33 13.73
C ASP A 237 -11.18 11.58 14.69
N ASN A 238 -11.39 10.27 14.47
CA ASN A 238 -12.23 9.40 15.29
C ASN A 238 -11.43 8.47 16.21
N SER A 239 -10.14 8.73 16.40
CA SER A 239 -9.23 7.80 17.08
C SER A 239 -9.71 7.34 18.45
N GLN A 240 -10.25 8.26 19.26
CA GLN A 240 -10.77 7.96 20.59
C GLN A 240 -11.99 7.04 20.56
N SER A 241 -12.97 7.30 19.68
CA SER A 241 -14.19 6.47 19.58
C SER A 241 -13.90 5.10 18.98
N LEU A 242 -12.91 5.02 18.09
CA LEU A 242 -12.38 3.78 17.56
C LEU A 242 -11.48 3.04 18.56
N GLY A 243 -11.12 3.65 19.69
CA GLY A 243 -10.30 3.04 20.75
C GLY A 243 -8.80 2.97 20.44
N PHE A 244 -8.29 3.77 19.51
CA PHE A 244 -6.86 3.96 19.29
C PHE A 244 -6.28 4.89 20.37
N LYS A 245 -5.13 4.50 20.93
CA LYS A 245 -4.37 5.28 21.92
C LYS A 245 -3.04 5.78 21.36
N SER A 246 -2.45 5.04 20.42
CA SER A 246 -1.19 5.39 19.78
C SER A 246 -1.40 5.58 18.27
N LEU A 247 -1.24 6.82 17.82
CA LEU A 247 -1.51 7.23 16.43
C LEU A 247 -0.26 7.22 15.54
N THR A 248 0.92 7.47 16.12
CA THR A 248 2.18 7.64 15.38
C THR A 248 3.31 6.75 15.91
N GLU A 249 3.01 5.87 16.85
CA GLU A 249 3.94 4.89 17.41
C GLU A 249 3.61 3.48 16.89
N ALA A 250 4.63 2.63 16.76
CA ALA A 250 4.47 1.25 16.36
C ALA A 250 4.21 0.33 17.57
N CYS A 251 3.30 -0.65 17.41
CA CYS A 251 3.10 -1.70 18.41
C CYS A 251 4.29 -2.67 18.49
N CYS A 252 4.89 -2.99 17.34
CA CYS A 252 6.06 -3.84 17.21
C CYS A 252 7.27 -2.96 16.85
N ASP A 253 7.99 -2.54 17.88
CA ASP A 253 9.17 -1.70 17.73
C ASP A 253 10.33 -2.28 18.54
N VAL A 254 11.54 -1.82 18.21
CA VAL A 254 12.73 -2.26 18.92
C VAL A 254 12.99 -1.28 20.06
N ASP A 255 13.17 -1.84 21.25
CA ASP A 255 13.69 -1.11 22.42
C ASP A 255 12.69 -0.27 23.24
N ALA A 256 11.61 -0.90 23.73
CA ALA A 256 10.74 -0.31 24.75
C ALA A 256 11.45 -0.07 26.10
N GLU A 257 12.59 -0.73 26.37
CA GLU A 257 13.34 -0.58 27.63
C GLU A 257 14.22 0.68 27.66
N ASN A 258 14.85 1.09 26.56
CA ASN A 258 15.69 2.30 26.54
C ASN A 258 15.01 3.57 26.01
N LYS A 259 13.74 3.50 25.58
CA LYS A 259 12.95 4.62 25.01
C LYS A 259 13.65 5.38 23.87
N LYS A 260 14.68 4.79 23.25
CA LYS A 260 15.32 5.35 22.06
C LYS A 260 14.59 4.76 20.85
N LYS A 261 13.66 5.54 20.29
CA LYS A 261 12.96 5.23 19.03
C LYS A 261 13.97 4.65 18.03
N ALA A 262 13.80 3.40 17.65
CA ALA A 262 14.82 2.65 16.96
C ALA A 262 15.13 3.31 15.60
N ILE A 263 16.37 3.76 15.51
CA ILE A 263 16.97 4.36 14.32
C ILE A 263 17.07 3.29 13.23
N LEU A 264 16.45 3.60 12.09
CA LEU A 264 16.73 3.17 10.71
C LEU A 264 17.29 1.75 10.48
N TYR A 265 16.40 0.90 9.96
CA TYR A 265 16.56 -0.03 8.82
C TYR A 265 17.65 -1.10 8.79
N LYS A 266 18.73 -1.06 9.58
CA LYS A 266 19.84 -1.99 9.33
C LYS A 266 19.71 -3.37 9.98
N ASP A 267 19.17 -3.50 11.20
CA ASP A 267 19.17 -4.83 11.87
C ASP A 267 17.96 -5.11 12.79
N LYS A 268 16.93 -4.27 12.74
CA LYS A 268 15.89 -4.19 13.79
C LYS A 268 14.48 -4.09 13.21
N LEU A 269 14.10 -5.06 12.37
CA LEU A 269 12.73 -5.24 11.87
C LEU A 269 11.85 -5.89 12.94
N CYS A 270 10.54 -5.67 12.89
CA CYS A 270 9.58 -6.39 13.73
C CYS A 270 9.79 -7.91 13.61
N GLY A 271 10.03 -8.59 14.75
CA GLY A 271 10.38 -10.02 14.80
C GLY A 271 11.88 -10.34 14.81
N ALA A 272 12.75 -9.34 14.64
CA ALA A 272 14.17 -9.46 14.94
C ALA A 272 14.44 -9.58 16.46
N HIS A 273 15.63 -10.08 16.82
CA HIS A 273 16.05 -10.19 18.21
C HIS A 273 16.03 -8.82 18.91
N GLY A 274 15.43 -8.75 20.10
CA GLY A 274 15.27 -7.52 20.89
C GLY A 274 14.05 -6.66 20.52
N THR A 275 13.20 -7.10 19.58
CA THR A 275 11.90 -6.47 19.33
C THR A 275 10.91 -6.75 20.46
N ILE A 276 10.11 -5.75 20.82
CA ILE A 276 9.02 -5.89 21.80
C ILE A 276 7.71 -5.64 21.07
N VAL A 277 6.77 -6.55 21.28
CA VAL A 277 5.42 -6.45 20.72
C VAL A 277 4.48 -5.99 21.83
N CYS A 278 3.74 -4.92 21.58
CA CYS A 278 2.75 -4.41 22.52
C CYS A 278 1.68 -5.49 22.83
N PRO A 279 1.08 -5.47 24.04
CA PRO A 279 0.10 -6.47 24.43
C PRO A 279 -1.25 -6.33 23.71
N LYS A 280 -1.57 -5.13 23.21
CA LYS A 280 -2.87 -4.78 22.60
C LYS A 280 -2.68 -4.07 21.26
N PRO A 281 -2.43 -4.81 20.15
CA PRO A 281 -2.28 -4.23 18.82
C PRO A 281 -3.48 -3.37 18.40
N GLU A 282 -4.68 -3.70 18.86
CA GLU A 282 -5.92 -2.98 18.60
C GLU A 282 -5.98 -1.55 19.19
N GLU A 283 -5.05 -1.18 20.06
CA GLU A 283 -4.92 0.20 20.58
C GLU A 283 -3.96 1.06 19.73
N TYR A 284 -3.33 0.50 18.70
CA TYR A 284 -2.33 1.17 17.83
C TYR A 284 -2.81 1.27 16.39
N VAL A 285 -2.56 2.41 15.74
CA VAL A 285 -2.78 2.55 14.28
C VAL A 285 -1.72 1.76 13.50
N PHE A 286 -0.46 1.80 13.94
CA PHE A 286 0.66 1.19 13.26
C PHE A 286 1.16 -0.08 13.96
N TRP A 287 1.30 -1.15 13.18
CA TRP A 287 1.87 -2.40 13.64
C TRP A 287 3.38 -2.30 13.76
N ASP A 288 4.04 -1.82 12.71
CA ASP A 288 5.48 -1.58 12.69
C ASP A 288 5.77 -0.16 12.16
N ASN A 289 7.03 0.13 11.86
CA ASN A 289 7.46 1.45 11.40
C ASN A 289 6.86 1.93 10.07
N GLY A 290 6.22 1.05 9.28
CA GLY A 290 5.66 1.38 7.97
C GLY A 290 4.24 0.88 7.72
N HIS A 291 3.73 -0.06 8.50
CA HIS A 291 2.49 -0.77 8.20
C HIS A 291 1.45 -0.66 9.32
N CYS A 292 0.17 -0.69 8.92
CA CYS A 292 -0.98 -0.57 9.83
C CYS A 292 -1.28 -1.88 10.56
N THR A 293 -1.90 -1.77 11.74
CA THR A 293 -2.47 -2.92 12.45
C THR A 293 -3.67 -3.48 11.72
N GLN A 294 -4.08 -4.71 12.03
CA GLN A 294 -5.28 -5.32 11.46
C GLN A 294 -6.51 -4.43 11.70
N LYS A 295 -6.67 -3.88 12.92
CA LYS A 295 -7.79 -3.00 13.23
C LYS A 295 -7.76 -1.72 12.40
N ALA A 296 -6.60 -1.10 12.23
CA ALA A 296 -6.50 0.06 11.34
C ALA A 296 -6.80 -0.32 9.88
N ASN A 297 -6.31 -1.47 9.40
CA ASN A 297 -6.64 -1.97 8.06
C ASN A 297 -8.15 -2.23 7.87
N GLU A 298 -8.84 -2.73 8.90
CA GLU A 298 -10.30 -2.89 8.90
C GLU A 298 -11.01 -1.55 8.75
N GLN A 299 -10.67 -0.56 9.58
CA GLN A 299 -11.27 0.77 9.52
C GLN A 299 -11.00 1.49 8.19
N LEU A 300 -9.78 1.35 7.65
CA LEU A 300 -9.43 1.86 6.32
C LEU A 300 -10.27 1.17 5.24
N ALA A 301 -10.43 -0.15 5.32
CA ALA A 301 -11.22 -0.90 4.36
C ALA A 301 -12.69 -0.54 4.41
N ASP A 302 -13.29 -0.43 5.59
CA ASP A 302 -14.70 -0.07 5.75
C ASP A 302 -14.99 1.31 5.13
N TRP A 303 -14.13 2.29 5.39
CA TRP A 303 -14.26 3.62 4.79
C TRP A 303 -14.13 3.57 3.27
N ILE A 304 -13.11 2.85 2.76
CA ILE A 304 -12.89 2.71 1.31
C ILE A 304 -14.07 2.00 0.65
N ILE A 305 -14.58 0.92 1.23
CA ILE A 305 -15.70 0.15 0.68
C ILE A 305 -16.92 1.05 0.56
N GLN A 306 -17.25 1.82 1.60
CA GLN A 306 -18.37 2.77 1.58
C GLN A 306 -18.19 3.84 0.50
N ASP A 307 -16.98 4.35 0.30
CA ASP A 307 -16.67 5.36 -0.71
C ASP A 307 -16.73 4.81 -2.15
N ILE A 308 -16.22 3.59 -2.40
CA ILE A 308 -16.10 3.04 -3.76
C ILE A 308 -17.35 2.28 -4.23
N PHE A 309 -18.17 1.73 -3.32
CA PHE A 309 -19.36 0.96 -3.68
C PHE A 309 -20.31 1.71 -4.64
N PRO A 310 -20.72 2.97 -4.37
CA PRO A 310 -21.56 3.72 -5.31
C PRO A 310 -20.82 4.07 -6.62
N LYS A 311 -19.49 4.16 -6.60
CA LYS A 311 -18.67 4.52 -7.78
C LYS A 311 -18.54 3.36 -8.77
N PHE A 312 -18.58 2.11 -8.31
CA PHE A 312 -18.59 0.93 -9.16
C PHE A 312 -19.99 0.52 -9.65
N GLN A 313 -21.05 1.21 -9.21
CA GLN A 313 -22.45 0.88 -9.56
C GLN A 313 -22.78 -0.60 -9.29
N CYS A 314 -22.23 -1.15 -8.19
CA CYS A 314 -22.59 -2.48 -7.74
C CYS A 314 -24.07 -2.45 -7.34
N ASN A 315 -24.94 -3.08 -8.14
CA ASN A 315 -26.34 -3.24 -7.75
C ASN A 315 -26.39 -4.17 -6.52
N ALA A 316 -27.03 -3.69 -5.46
CA ALA A 316 -27.29 -4.46 -4.23
C ALA A 316 -28.32 -5.58 -4.48
#